data_AF-A0A7L9ATK5-F1
#
_entry.id   AF-A0A7L9ATK5-F1
#
_cell.length_a   1.000
_cell.length_b   1.000
_cell.length_c   1.000
_cell.angle_alpha   90.00
_cell.angle_beta   90.00
_cell.angle_gamma   90.00
#
_symmetry.space_group_name_H-M   'P 1'
#
loop_
_entity.id
_entity.type
_entity.pdbx_description
1 polymer ?
#
loop_
_entity_poly.entity_id
_entity_poly.type
_entity_poly.pdbx_seq_one_letter_code
_entity_poly.pdbx_strand_id
1 'polypeptide(L)'
;IHKDSGNIPEAIQSYRTALKLKPDFPDAYCNLAHCLQIVCDWTDYEGRMKKLVSIVAEQLEKNRLPSVHPHHSMLYPLTHEFRKAIASRHANLCLEKVQVLHKPPYKFPRDLQSRLRIGYVSSDFGNHPTSHLMQSVPGLHDRAKVEIFCYALSPDDGTTFRSKIAREAEHFTDLSQVPCNGKAADKIYSDGIHILVNMNGYTKGARNEIFALRPAPVQVMWLGYPGTSGASYMDYIVTDAVTSPVELASQYSEKLAYM
;
A
#
# COMPACT_ATOMS: atom_id res chain seq x y z
N ILE A 1 -9.19 6.04 17.05
CA ILE A 1 -10.64 6.28 17.30
C ILE A 1 -11.05 7.68 16.86
N HIS A 2 -10.79 8.76 17.61
CA HIS A 2 -11.24 10.11 17.21
C HIS A 2 -10.79 10.54 15.80
N LYS A 3 -9.50 10.33 15.48
CA LYS A 3 -8.93 10.61 14.15
C LYS A 3 -9.62 9.83 13.03
N ASP A 4 -9.87 8.54 13.26
CA ASP A 4 -10.46 7.64 12.25
C ASP A 4 -11.94 7.93 12.00
N SER A 5 -12.62 8.55 12.98
CA SER A 5 -13.99 9.03 12.90
C SER A 5 -14.11 10.46 12.34
N GLY A 6 -13.01 11.13 12.00
CA GLY A 6 -13.00 12.51 11.49
C GLY A 6 -13.05 13.61 12.56
N ASN A 7 -13.08 13.24 13.85
CA ASN A 7 -13.11 14.18 14.97
C ASN A 7 -11.69 14.66 15.31
N ILE A 8 -11.13 15.49 14.44
CA ILE A 8 -9.74 15.96 14.54
C ILE A 8 -9.46 16.81 15.79
N PRO A 9 -10.34 17.74 16.24
CA PRO A 9 -10.10 18.53 17.45
C PRO A 9 -9.92 17.67 18.71
N GLU A 10 -10.77 16.66 18.89
CA GLU A 10 -10.72 15.71 20.01
C GLU A 10 -9.49 14.82 19.94
N ALA A 11 -9.07 14.43 18.72
CA ALA A 11 -7.83 13.69 18.52
C ALA A 11 -6.61 14.53 18.94
N ILE A 12 -6.55 15.81 18.55
CA ILE A 12 -5.49 16.75 18.94
C ILE A 12 -5.43 16.87 20.47
N GLN A 13 -6.57 17.08 21.11
CA GLN A 13 -6.63 17.21 22.58
C GLN A 13 -6.14 15.92 23.27
N SER A 14 -6.55 14.76 22.77
CA SER A 14 -6.14 13.46 23.31
C SER A 14 -4.63 13.24 23.17
N TYR A 15 -4.05 13.54 22.01
CA TYR A 15 -2.59 13.40 21.82
C TYR A 15 -1.79 14.42 22.65
N ARG A 16 -2.29 15.66 22.79
CA ARG A 16 -1.67 16.65 23.69
C ARG A 16 -1.67 16.14 25.13
N THR A 17 -2.77 15.56 25.61
CA THR A 17 -2.83 14.95 26.94
C THR A 17 -1.86 13.78 27.07
N ALA A 18 -1.77 12.89 26.07
CA ALA A 18 -0.83 11.77 26.06
C ALA A 18 0.63 12.26 26.17
N LEU A 19 1.00 13.32 25.44
CA LEU A 19 2.35 13.90 25.48
C LEU A 19 2.64 14.68 26.78
N LYS A 20 1.62 15.20 27.47
CA LYS A 20 1.79 15.75 28.82
C LYS A 20 2.11 14.65 29.84
N LEU A 21 1.44 13.49 29.73
CA LEU A 21 1.65 12.35 30.63
C LEU A 21 2.96 11.61 30.32
N LYS A 22 3.31 11.49 29.04
CA LYS A 22 4.54 10.84 28.56
C LYS A 22 5.18 11.70 27.45
N PRO A 23 6.11 12.61 27.80
CA PRO A 23 6.73 13.51 26.82
C PRO A 23 7.54 12.80 25.72
N ASP A 24 8.17 11.67 26.06
CA ASP A 24 8.86 10.79 25.10
C ASP A 24 7.90 9.71 24.58
N PHE A 25 7.03 10.11 23.65
CA PHE A 25 6.08 9.21 23.00
C PHE A 25 6.00 9.47 21.48
N PRO A 26 6.89 8.84 20.70
CA PRO A 26 6.99 9.02 19.25
C PRO A 26 5.66 8.84 18.48
N ASP A 27 4.91 7.77 18.75
CA ASP A 27 3.64 7.51 18.06
C ASP A 27 2.59 8.60 18.29
N ALA A 28 2.46 9.07 19.54
CA ALA A 28 1.55 10.16 19.87
C ALA A 28 2.01 11.48 19.21
N TYR A 29 3.32 11.73 19.20
CA TYR A 29 3.89 12.93 18.59
C TYR A 29 3.67 12.98 17.07
N CYS A 30 4.00 11.89 16.36
CA CYS A 30 3.83 11.82 14.90
C CYS A 30 2.35 11.86 14.49
N ASN A 31 1.46 11.22 15.25
CA ASN A 31 0.02 11.31 14.99
C ASN A 31 -0.56 12.70 15.26
N LEU A 32 -0.11 13.37 16.33
CA LEU A 32 -0.45 14.77 16.57
C LEU A 32 0.01 15.65 15.42
N ALA A 33 1.27 15.50 14.98
CA ALA A 33 1.81 16.27 13.87
C ALA A 33 0.96 16.13 12.60
N HIS A 34 0.49 14.91 12.31
CA HIS A 34 -0.42 14.67 11.19
C HIS A 34 -1.79 15.33 11.39
N CYS A 35 -2.36 15.29 12.61
CA CYS A 35 -3.62 16.00 12.90
C CYS A 35 -3.48 17.52 12.72
N LEU A 36 -2.36 18.11 13.17
CA LEU A 36 -2.07 19.53 12.96
C LEU A 36 -1.89 19.87 11.47
N GLN A 37 -1.26 18.98 10.70
CA GLN A 37 -1.15 19.12 9.25
C GLN A 37 -2.52 19.14 8.56
N ILE A 38 -3.46 18.27 8.97
CA ILE A 38 -4.83 18.20 8.41
C ILE A 38 -5.58 19.53 8.57
N VAL A 39 -5.42 20.21 9.70
CA VAL A 39 -6.15 21.46 10.01
C VAL A 39 -5.32 22.72 9.74
N CYS A 40 -4.16 22.59 9.08
CA CYS A 40 -3.24 23.68 8.80
C CYS A 40 -2.78 24.47 10.04
N ASP A 41 -2.65 23.81 11.20
CA ASP A 41 -2.04 24.42 12.39
C ASP A 41 -0.52 24.36 12.24
N TRP A 42 0.08 25.49 11.86
CA TRP A 42 1.52 25.65 11.62
C TRP A 42 2.28 26.23 12.81
N THR A 43 1.69 26.24 14.01
CA THR A 43 2.38 26.66 15.23
C THR A 43 3.66 25.83 15.43
N ASP A 44 4.82 26.47 15.58
CA ASP A 44 6.14 25.81 15.69
C ASP A 44 6.42 24.77 14.58
N TYR A 45 6.05 25.10 13.33
CA TYR A 45 6.22 24.17 12.20
C TYR A 45 7.66 23.71 12.02
N GLU A 46 8.63 24.62 12.02
CA GLU A 46 10.05 24.26 11.84
C GLU A 46 10.58 23.37 12.96
N GLY A 47 10.27 23.68 14.23
CA GLY A 47 10.64 22.86 15.36
C GLY A 47 10.02 21.47 15.27
N ARG A 48 8.74 21.40 14.89
CA ARG A 48 8.03 20.14 14.67
C ARG A 48 8.64 19.30 13.55
N MET A 49 9.01 19.91 12.42
CA MET A 49 9.65 19.19 11.32
C MET A 49 11.01 18.63 11.72
N LYS A 50 11.86 19.42 12.38
CA LYS A 50 13.17 18.95 12.88
C LYS A 50 13.01 17.78 13.85
N LYS A 51 12.03 17.85 14.75
CA LYS A 51 11.74 16.77 15.71
C LYS A 51 11.22 15.51 15.03
N LEU A 52 10.36 15.61 14.01
CA LEU A 52 9.91 14.45 13.23
C LEU A 52 11.08 13.73 12.55
N VAL A 53 11.99 14.48 11.91
CA VAL A 53 13.18 13.90 11.27
C VAL A 53 14.07 13.20 12.29
N SER A 54 14.29 13.82 13.47
CA SER A 54 15.08 13.23 14.54
C SER A 54 14.46 11.94 15.10
N ILE A 55 13.14 11.90 15.30
CA ILE A 55 12.42 10.70 15.76
C ILE A 55 12.61 9.56 14.75
N VAL A 56 12.45 9.83 13.45
CA VAL A 56 12.61 8.82 12.40
C VAL A 56 14.04 8.29 12.38
N ALA A 57 15.04 9.18 12.44
CA ALA A 57 16.45 8.78 12.44
C ALA A 57 16.77 7.84 13.61
N GLU A 58 16.37 8.21 14.83
CA GLU A 58 16.59 7.41 16.04
C GLU A 58 15.89 6.05 15.97
N GLN A 59 14.63 6.01 15.50
CA GLN A 59 13.88 4.76 15.38
C GLN A 59 14.50 3.81 14.35
N LEU A 60 14.97 4.35 13.21
CA LEU A 60 15.63 3.55 12.18
C LEU A 60 16.97 2.99 12.67
N GLU A 61 17.78 3.79 13.37
CA GLU A 61 19.04 3.36 13.98
C GLU A 61 18.82 2.24 15.01
N LYS A 62 17.78 2.37 15.84
CA LYS A 62 17.41 1.37 16.86
C LYS A 62 16.63 0.17 16.29
N ASN A 63 16.54 0.04 14.96
CA ASN A 63 15.84 -1.07 14.30
C ASN A 63 14.35 -1.19 14.73
N ARG A 64 13.71 -0.07 15.08
CA ARG A 64 12.29 -0.01 15.47
C ARG A 64 11.41 0.36 14.27
N LEU A 65 10.13 -0.01 14.34
CA LEU A 65 9.13 0.45 13.38
C LEU A 65 8.98 1.99 13.51
N PRO A 66 9.17 2.77 12.44
CA PRO A 66 9.01 4.21 12.52
C PRO A 66 7.56 4.62 12.79
N SER A 67 7.39 5.65 13.63
CA SER A 67 6.09 6.22 13.99
C SER A 67 5.45 7.00 12.85
N VAL A 68 6.27 7.47 11.90
CA VAL A 68 5.79 8.09 10.66
C VAL A 68 5.32 6.98 9.72
N HIS A 69 4.03 6.97 9.43
CA HIS A 69 3.45 6.05 8.45
C HIS A 69 3.99 6.33 7.03
N PRO A 70 4.22 5.31 6.17
CA PRO A 70 4.79 5.49 4.83
C PRO A 70 4.05 6.53 3.99
N HIS A 71 2.72 6.48 3.98
CA HIS A 71 1.86 7.43 3.26
C HIS A 71 2.07 8.90 3.69
N HIS A 72 2.45 9.16 4.95
CA HIS A 72 2.68 10.52 5.44
C HIS A 72 4.12 10.99 5.23
N SER A 73 5.04 10.08 4.90
CA SER A 73 6.48 10.40 4.79
C SER A 73 6.79 11.44 3.70
N MET A 74 5.94 11.52 2.66
CA MET A 74 6.04 12.53 1.60
C MET A 74 5.74 13.96 2.07
N LEU A 75 5.04 14.12 3.20
CA LEU A 75 4.61 15.43 3.73
C LEU A 75 5.70 16.12 4.56
N TYR A 76 6.74 15.39 4.94
CA TYR A 76 7.78 15.86 5.86
C TYR A 76 9.12 15.98 5.14
N PRO A 77 10.05 16.84 5.62
CA PRO A 77 11.37 17.05 5.01
C PRO A 77 12.34 15.91 5.34
N LEU A 78 11.93 14.67 5.09
CA LEU A 78 12.74 13.47 5.21
C LEU A 78 13.62 13.31 3.94
N THR A 79 14.76 12.66 4.08
CA THR A 79 15.55 12.23 2.92
C THR A 79 14.81 11.11 2.18
N HIS A 80 15.14 10.90 0.89
CA HIS A 80 14.57 9.79 0.13
C HIS A 80 14.93 8.41 0.75
N GLU A 81 16.13 8.29 1.31
CA GLU A 81 16.59 7.11 2.05
C GLU A 81 15.69 6.82 3.25
N PHE A 82 15.32 7.83 4.05
CA PHE A 82 14.39 7.65 5.16
C PHE A 82 12.99 7.25 4.69
N ARG A 83 12.47 7.84 3.61
CA ARG A 83 11.16 7.44 3.06
C ARG A 83 11.15 5.97 2.63
N LYS A 84 12.19 5.55 1.90
CA LYS A 84 12.37 4.15 1.50
C LYS A 84 12.52 3.22 2.71
N ALA A 85 13.33 3.60 3.70
CA ALA A 85 13.51 2.81 4.92
C ALA A 85 12.24 2.66 5.75
N ILE A 86 11.43 3.72 5.89
CA ILE A 86 10.12 3.67 6.54
C ILE A 86 9.21 2.63 5.86
N ALA A 87 9.13 2.68 4.53
CA ALA A 87 8.36 1.73 3.74
C ALA A 87 8.88 0.29 3.92
N SER A 88 10.19 0.08 3.84
CA SER A 88 10.81 -1.25 4.05
C SER A 88 10.53 -1.84 5.42
N ARG A 89 10.45 -1.03 6.48
CA ARG A 89 10.09 -1.53 7.83
C ARG A 89 8.65 -2.03 7.90
N HIS A 90 7.73 -1.34 7.22
CA HIS A 90 6.33 -1.78 7.14
C HIS A 90 6.18 -3.05 6.28
N ALA A 91 6.97 -3.18 5.21
CA ALA A 91 7.03 -4.40 4.41
C ALA A 91 7.54 -5.60 5.23
N ASN A 92 8.59 -5.41 6.02
CA ASN A 92 9.16 -6.48 6.86
C ASN A 92 8.17 -6.97 7.91
N LEU A 93 7.35 -6.07 8.48
CA LEU A 93 6.27 -6.49 9.38
C LEU A 93 5.26 -7.41 8.68
N CYS A 94 4.99 -7.20 7.38
CA CYS A 94 4.14 -8.12 6.62
C CYS A 94 4.80 -9.49 6.46
N LEU A 95 6.12 -9.54 6.21
CA LEU A 95 6.89 -10.79 6.15
C LEU A 95 6.84 -11.56 7.48
N GLU A 96 7.06 -10.89 8.61
CA GLU A 96 6.98 -11.49 9.95
C GLU A 96 5.60 -12.10 10.22
N LYS A 97 4.52 -11.39 9.87
CA LYS A 97 3.15 -11.91 10.03
C LYS A 97 2.89 -13.16 9.20
N VAL A 98 3.38 -13.22 7.96
CA VAL A 98 3.11 -14.37 7.08
C VAL A 98 4.00 -15.57 7.37
N GLN A 99 5.18 -15.36 7.99
CA GLN A 99 6.05 -16.46 8.43
C GLN A 99 5.32 -17.41 9.40
N VAL A 100 4.46 -16.88 10.27
CA VAL A 100 3.64 -17.68 11.21
C VAL A 100 2.73 -18.67 10.50
N LEU A 101 2.40 -18.44 9.23
CA LEU A 101 1.57 -19.35 8.42
C LEU A 101 2.34 -20.58 7.92
N HIS A 102 3.68 -20.58 8.00
CA HIS A 102 4.56 -21.67 7.55
C HIS A 102 4.25 -22.18 6.12
N LYS A 103 3.84 -21.28 5.22
CA LYS A 103 3.50 -21.68 3.84
C LYS A 103 4.77 -21.97 3.04
N PRO A 104 4.81 -23.08 2.29
CA PRO A 104 5.89 -23.29 1.34
C PRO A 104 5.82 -22.23 0.22
N PRO A 105 6.95 -21.85 -0.40
CA PRO A 105 6.94 -20.99 -1.57
C PRO A 105 6.09 -21.59 -2.70
N TYR A 106 5.29 -20.75 -3.34
CA TYR A 106 4.56 -21.12 -4.56
C TYR A 106 5.53 -21.42 -5.72
N LYS A 107 5.12 -22.30 -6.63
CA LYS A 107 5.93 -22.71 -7.78
C LYS A 107 5.25 -22.27 -9.07
N PHE A 108 6.00 -21.66 -9.96
CA PHE A 108 5.46 -21.11 -11.21
C PHE A 108 6.07 -21.82 -12.43
N PRO A 109 5.27 -22.12 -13.46
CA PRO A 109 5.80 -22.55 -14.75
C PRO A 109 6.62 -21.42 -15.37
N ARG A 110 7.65 -21.77 -16.15
CA ARG A 110 8.50 -20.79 -16.85
C ARG A 110 7.87 -20.26 -18.12
N ASP A 111 7.07 -21.09 -18.80
CA ASP A 111 6.52 -20.78 -20.11
C ASP A 111 5.06 -20.32 -20.02
N LEU A 112 4.75 -19.22 -20.69
CA LEU A 112 3.39 -18.74 -20.91
C LEU A 112 2.76 -19.61 -22.01
N GLN A 113 1.94 -20.59 -21.63
CA GLN A 113 1.21 -21.44 -22.59
C GLN A 113 -0.18 -20.91 -22.94
N SER A 114 -0.60 -19.79 -22.35
CA SER A 114 -1.96 -19.24 -22.47
C SER A 114 -1.95 -17.71 -22.43
N ARG A 115 -3.14 -17.09 -22.46
CA ARG A 115 -3.31 -15.65 -22.25
C ARG A 115 -2.60 -15.19 -20.98
N LEU A 116 -2.04 -13.99 -21.02
CA LEU A 116 -1.44 -13.40 -19.83
C LEU A 116 -2.54 -13.11 -18.80
N ARG A 117 -2.42 -13.71 -17.61
CA ARG A 117 -3.37 -13.49 -16.50
C ARG A 117 -2.88 -12.36 -15.60
N ILE A 118 -3.66 -11.29 -15.51
CA ILE A 118 -3.37 -10.13 -14.67
C ILE A 118 -4.41 -10.03 -13.56
N GLY A 119 -3.94 -9.96 -12.31
CA GLY A 119 -4.78 -9.78 -11.13
C GLY A 119 -4.63 -8.38 -10.55
N TYR A 120 -5.70 -7.59 -10.54
CA TYR A 120 -5.74 -6.30 -9.83
C TYR A 120 -6.27 -6.49 -8.42
N VAL A 121 -5.48 -6.15 -7.39
CA VAL A 121 -5.88 -6.27 -5.98
C VAL A 121 -6.11 -4.87 -5.42
N SER A 122 -7.32 -4.62 -4.91
CA SER A 122 -7.67 -3.30 -4.37
C SER A 122 -8.76 -3.38 -3.29
N SER A 123 -8.62 -2.60 -2.23
CA SER A 123 -9.72 -2.26 -1.31
C SER A 123 -10.69 -1.21 -1.86
N ASP A 124 -10.46 -0.73 -3.08
CA ASP A 124 -11.04 0.52 -3.57
C ASP A 124 -11.94 0.32 -4.80
N PHE A 125 -12.33 -0.92 -5.08
CA PHE A 125 -13.37 -1.23 -6.08
C PHE A 125 -14.74 -0.86 -5.51
N GLY A 126 -15.17 0.38 -5.78
CA GLY A 126 -16.32 1.06 -5.17
C GLY A 126 -16.24 2.56 -5.43
N ASN A 127 -16.94 3.38 -4.64
CA ASN A 127 -16.85 4.84 -4.73
C ASN A 127 -15.58 5.38 -4.07
N HIS A 128 -14.45 5.19 -4.75
CA HIS A 128 -13.12 5.62 -4.33
C HIS A 128 -12.34 6.18 -5.52
N PRO A 129 -11.42 7.16 -5.32
CA PRO A 129 -10.60 7.73 -6.38
C PRO A 129 -9.94 6.71 -7.30
N THR A 130 -9.46 5.59 -6.75
CA THR A 130 -8.92 4.46 -7.54
C THR A 130 -9.89 4.04 -8.65
N SER A 131 -11.15 3.74 -8.31
CA SER A 131 -12.16 3.35 -9.28
C SER A 131 -12.53 4.49 -10.23
N HIS A 132 -12.58 5.74 -9.75
CA HIS A 132 -12.86 6.89 -10.62
C HIS A 132 -11.85 6.99 -11.77
N LEU A 133 -10.59 6.63 -11.50
CA LEU A 133 -9.49 6.67 -12.47
C LEU A 133 -9.45 5.46 -13.40
N MET A 134 -9.63 4.24 -12.88
CA MET A 134 -9.32 3.01 -13.63
C MET A 134 -10.48 2.05 -13.88
N GLN A 135 -11.72 2.35 -13.47
CA GLN A 135 -12.87 1.43 -13.59
C GLN A 135 -13.11 0.86 -15.00
N SER A 136 -12.66 1.55 -16.05
CA SER A 136 -12.79 1.07 -17.44
C SER A 136 -11.63 0.18 -17.90
N VAL A 137 -10.49 0.20 -17.21
CA VAL A 137 -9.30 -0.57 -17.61
C VAL A 137 -9.58 -2.07 -17.64
N PRO A 138 -10.23 -2.70 -16.64
CA PRO A 138 -10.53 -4.13 -16.68
C PRO A 138 -11.29 -4.56 -17.95
N GLY A 139 -12.19 -3.72 -18.45
CA GLY A 139 -13.02 -3.99 -19.64
C GLY A 139 -12.35 -3.70 -20.99
N LEU A 140 -11.25 -2.93 -21.00
CA LEU A 140 -10.57 -2.48 -22.22
C LEU A 140 -9.35 -3.34 -22.61
N HIS A 141 -8.99 -4.33 -21.79
CA HIS A 141 -7.94 -5.27 -22.16
C HIS A 141 -8.31 -6.10 -23.40
N ASP A 142 -7.32 -6.35 -24.27
CA ASP A 142 -7.47 -7.25 -25.41
C ASP A 142 -7.64 -8.69 -24.91
N ARG A 143 -8.90 -9.16 -24.90
CA ARG A 143 -9.28 -10.49 -24.42
C ARG A 143 -8.67 -11.63 -25.23
N ALA A 144 -8.16 -11.40 -26.43
CA ALA A 144 -7.42 -12.43 -27.16
C ALA A 144 -6.02 -12.69 -26.54
N LYS A 145 -5.48 -11.73 -25.77
CA LYS A 145 -4.11 -11.77 -25.23
C LYS A 145 -4.05 -11.81 -23.71
N VAL A 146 -4.99 -11.14 -23.03
CA VAL A 146 -4.93 -10.91 -21.58
C VAL A 146 -6.24 -11.31 -20.92
N GLU A 147 -6.17 -12.10 -19.85
CA GLU A 147 -7.28 -12.53 -19.00
C GLU A 147 -7.24 -11.77 -17.66
N ILE A 148 -8.34 -11.08 -17.33
CA ILE A 148 -8.37 -10.12 -16.21
C ILE A 148 -9.11 -10.67 -15.00
N PHE A 149 -8.44 -10.57 -13.87
CA PHE A 149 -8.95 -10.89 -12.54
C PHE A 149 -8.94 -9.63 -11.67
N CYS A 150 -10.03 -9.37 -10.97
CA CYS A 150 -10.12 -8.32 -9.96
C CYS A 150 -10.38 -8.95 -8.59
N TYR A 151 -9.55 -8.61 -7.62
CA TYR A 151 -9.61 -9.09 -6.24
C TYR A 151 -9.96 -7.93 -5.31
N ALA A 152 -11.21 -7.88 -4.88
CA ALA A 152 -11.68 -6.83 -3.98
C ALA A 152 -11.31 -7.15 -2.54
N LEU A 153 -10.67 -6.22 -1.84
CA LEU A 153 -10.38 -6.36 -0.41
C LEU A 153 -11.48 -5.74 0.48
N SER A 154 -12.45 -5.06 -0.14
CA SER A 154 -13.59 -4.41 0.51
C SER A 154 -14.92 -5.05 0.08
N PRO A 155 -15.91 -5.06 0.99
CA PRO A 155 -17.26 -5.50 0.65
C PRO A 155 -17.88 -4.59 -0.42
N ASP A 156 -18.90 -5.10 -1.09
CA ASP A 156 -19.68 -4.32 -2.04
C ASP A 156 -20.36 -3.12 -1.34
N ASP A 157 -20.17 -1.92 -1.90
CA ASP A 157 -20.76 -0.67 -1.42
C ASP A 157 -22.06 -0.29 -2.16
N GLY A 158 -22.51 -1.13 -3.10
CA GLY A 158 -23.73 -0.94 -3.89
C GLY A 158 -23.59 0.11 -5.01
N THR A 159 -22.38 0.59 -5.29
CA THR A 159 -22.16 1.68 -6.24
C THR A 159 -21.98 1.18 -7.68
N THR A 160 -22.27 2.06 -8.65
CA THR A 160 -22.07 1.75 -10.07
C THR A 160 -20.61 1.46 -10.43
N PHE A 161 -19.66 1.99 -9.65
CA PHE A 161 -18.23 1.72 -9.82
C PHE A 161 -17.91 0.24 -9.57
N ARG A 162 -18.36 -0.30 -8.44
CA ARG A 162 -18.20 -1.71 -8.08
C ARG A 162 -18.88 -2.61 -9.11
N SER A 163 -20.13 -2.31 -9.47
CA SER A 163 -20.87 -3.10 -10.47
C SER A 163 -20.23 -3.07 -11.86
N LYS A 164 -19.67 -1.92 -12.30
CA LYS A 164 -18.98 -1.82 -13.59
C LYS A 164 -17.74 -2.70 -13.62
N ILE A 165 -16.86 -2.57 -12.62
CA ILE A 165 -15.62 -3.35 -12.55
C ILE A 165 -15.93 -4.84 -12.50
N ALA A 166 -16.89 -5.26 -11.66
CA ALA A 166 -17.28 -6.66 -11.54
C ALA A 166 -17.86 -7.26 -12.84
N ARG A 167 -18.62 -6.45 -13.60
CA ARG A 167 -19.19 -6.87 -14.89
C ARG A 167 -18.15 -6.92 -16.01
N GLU A 168 -17.18 -6.01 -16.01
CA GLU A 168 -16.24 -5.83 -17.13
C GLU A 168 -14.94 -6.63 -16.96
N ALA A 169 -14.54 -6.94 -15.73
CA ALA A 169 -13.54 -7.96 -15.47
C ALA A 169 -14.06 -9.33 -15.93
N GLU A 170 -13.17 -10.19 -16.44
CA GLU A 170 -13.53 -11.58 -16.75
C GLU A 170 -13.79 -12.38 -15.48
N HIS A 171 -13.04 -12.09 -14.41
CA HIS A 171 -13.20 -12.71 -13.11
C HIS A 171 -13.19 -11.65 -12.01
N PHE A 172 -14.19 -11.67 -11.13
CA PHE A 172 -14.25 -10.80 -9.97
C PHE A 172 -14.39 -11.64 -8.70
N THR A 173 -13.42 -11.53 -7.80
CA THR A 173 -13.39 -12.27 -6.53
C THR A 173 -13.42 -11.30 -5.36
N ASP A 174 -14.40 -11.47 -4.48
CA ASP A 174 -14.48 -10.72 -3.22
C ASP A 174 -13.63 -11.40 -2.13
N LEU A 175 -12.43 -10.89 -1.90
CA LEU A 175 -11.54 -11.34 -0.83
C LEU A 175 -11.84 -10.70 0.53
N SER A 176 -12.76 -9.75 0.63
CA SER A 176 -13.23 -9.23 1.93
C SER A 176 -13.90 -10.32 2.77
N GLN A 177 -14.49 -11.31 2.09
CA GLN A 177 -15.08 -12.50 2.71
C GLN A 177 -14.05 -13.59 3.07
N VAL A 178 -12.78 -13.39 2.70
CA VAL A 178 -11.67 -14.31 2.97
C VAL A 178 -10.65 -13.61 3.88
N PRO A 179 -10.90 -13.51 5.19
CA PRO A 179 -10.05 -12.75 6.11
C PRO A 179 -8.65 -13.35 6.27
N CYS A 180 -8.51 -14.67 6.12
CA CYS A 180 -7.21 -15.34 6.19
C CYS A 180 -6.36 -15.02 4.96
N ASN A 181 -5.25 -14.29 5.14
CA ASN A 181 -4.32 -13.93 4.06
C ASN A 181 -3.74 -15.15 3.33
N GLY A 182 -3.46 -16.25 4.06
CA GLY A 182 -2.98 -17.49 3.45
C GLY A 182 -3.98 -18.12 2.47
N LYS A 183 -5.28 -18.08 2.80
CA LYS A 183 -6.34 -18.59 1.91
C LYS A 183 -6.58 -17.64 0.72
N ALA A 184 -6.48 -16.34 0.94
CA ALA A 184 -6.56 -15.34 -0.13
C ALA A 184 -5.43 -15.51 -1.15
N ALA A 185 -4.19 -15.73 -0.67
CA ALA A 185 -3.04 -16.03 -1.53
C ALA A 185 -3.21 -17.36 -2.28
N ASP A 186 -3.73 -18.41 -1.63
CA ASP A 186 -4.01 -19.70 -2.30
C ASP A 186 -5.02 -19.54 -3.44
N LYS A 187 -6.06 -18.72 -3.24
CA LYS A 187 -7.04 -18.42 -4.30
C LYS A 187 -6.37 -17.76 -5.50
N ILE A 188 -5.58 -16.71 -5.28
CA ILE A 188 -4.84 -16.02 -6.34
C ILE A 188 -3.88 -16.97 -7.07
N TYR A 189 -3.16 -17.81 -6.33
CA TYR A 189 -2.27 -18.82 -6.91
C TYR A 189 -3.04 -19.85 -7.76
N SER A 190 -4.20 -20.33 -7.27
CA SER A 190 -5.04 -21.29 -8.00
C SER A 190 -5.61 -20.73 -9.30
N ASP A 191 -5.81 -19.41 -9.37
CA ASP A 191 -6.23 -18.72 -10.59
C ASP A 191 -5.09 -18.61 -11.62
N GLY A 192 -3.84 -18.92 -11.24
CA GLY A 192 -2.69 -18.91 -12.13
C GLY A 192 -2.29 -17.50 -12.56
N ILE A 193 -2.40 -16.52 -11.66
CA ILE A 193 -2.04 -15.12 -11.96
C ILE A 193 -0.55 -15.02 -12.29
N HIS A 194 -0.25 -14.40 -13.43
CA HIS A 194 1.12 -14.18 -13.89
C HIS A 194 1.67 -12.84 -13.38
N ILE A 195 0.83 -11.79 -13.42
CA ILE A 195 1.17 -10.46 -12.91
C ILE A 195 0.11 -10.05 -11.88
N LEU A 196 0.53 -9.86 -10.64
CA LEU A 196 -0.34 -9.38 -9.56
C LEU A 196 -0.05 -7.90 -9.27
N VAL A 197 -1.06 -7.07 -9.46
CA VAL A 197 -0.97 -5.61 -9.35
C VAL A 197 -1.51 -5.16 -8.01
N ASN A 198 -0.66 -4.54 -7.21
CA ASN A 198 -0.99 -3.90 -5.94
C ASN A 198 -1.43 -2.46 -6.19
N MET A 199 -2.68 -2.15 -5.85
CA MET A 199 -3.27 -0.82 -6.02
C MET A 199 -3.53 -0.11 -4.70
N ASN A 200 -2.92 -0.57 -3.60
CA ASN A 200 -3.14 0.00 -2.28
C ASN A 200 -1.87 0.57 -1.65
N GLY A 201 -0.73 -0.11 -1.77
CA GLY A 201 0.47 0.20 -0.99
C GLY A 201 0.17 0.27 0.50
N TYR A 202 0.51 1.37 1.17
CA TYR A 202 0.24 1.59 2.60
C TYR A 202 -0.96 2.49 2.81
N THR A 203 -2.12 2.07 2.33
CA THR A 203 -3.40 2.78 2.50
C THR A 203 -4.40 1.96 3.32
N LYS A 204 -5.55 2.58 3.65
CA LYS A 204 -6.60 1.92 4.42
C LYS A 204 -7.13 0.71 3.66
N GLY A 205 -7.24 -0.44 4.33
CA GLY A 205 -7.76 -1.68 3.73
C GLY A 205 -6.73 -2.53 2.98
N ALA A 206 -5.49 -2.05 2.86
CA ALA A 206 -4.41 -2.82 2.25
C ALA A 206 -4.15 -4.14 2.99
N ARG A 207 -3.90 -5.21 2.22
CA ARG A 207 -3.51 -6.54 2.72
C ARG A 207 -2.21 -6.99 2.06
N ASN A 208 -1.13 -6.25 2.33
CA ASN A 208 0.19 -6.51 1.75
C ASN A 208 0.77 -7.86 2.15
N GLU A 209 0.25 -8.49 3.20
CA GLU A 209 0.53 -9.88 3.55
C GLU A 209 0.22 -10.86 2.41
N ILE A 210 -0.78 -10.57 1.56
CA ILE A 210 -1.07 -11.38 0.37
C ILE A 210 0.13 -11.34 -0.59
N PHE A 211 0.69 -10.16 -0.84
CA PHE A 211 1.86 -9.98 -1.71
C PHE A 211 3.14 -10.53 -1.08
N ALA A 212 3.28 -10.45 0.25
CA ALA A 212 4.41 -11.02 0.98
C ALA A 212 4.48 -12.56 0.84
N LEU A 213 3.33 -13.23 0.64
CA LEU A 213 3.24 -14.66 0.34
C LEU A 213 3.63 -15.02 -1.10
N ARG A 214 3.81 -14.02 -1.99
CA ARG A 214 4.17 -14.17 -3.40
C ARG A 214 3.33 -15.21 -4.18
N PRO A 215 1.99 -15.07 -4.27
CA PRO A 215 1.13 -15.99 -5.02
C PRO A 215 1.20 -15.82 -6.56
N ALA A 216 1.97 -14.86 -7.07
CA ALA A 216 2.25 -14.66 -8.48
C ALA A 216 3.76 -14.50 -8.72
N PRO A 217 4.29 -14.90 -9.91
CA PRO A 217 5.72 -14.81 -10.19
C PRO A 217 6.20 -13.36 -10.34
N VAL A 218 5.33 -12.45 -10.82
CA VAL A 218 5.61 -11.02 -10.94
C VAL A 218 4.58 -10.22 -10.15
N GLN A 219 5.05 -9.32 -9.30
CA GLN A 219 4.20 -8.43 -8.50
C GLN A 219 4.58 -6.97 -8.72
N VAL A 220 3.57 -6.13 -8.95
CA VAL A 220 3.76 -4.77 -9.46
C VAL A 220 2.96 -3.77 -8.64
N MET A 221 3.58 -2.65 -8.27
CA MET A 221 2.90 -1.48 -7.72
C MET A 221 2.32 -0.63 -8.85
N TRP A 222 1.05 -0.21 -8.76
CA TRP A 222 0.47 0.68 -9.77
C TRP A 222 -0.64 1.57 -9.20
N LEU A 223 -0.60 2.84 -9.59
CA LEU A 223 -1.65 3.86 -9.46
C LEU A 223 -2.03 4.28 -8.02
N GLY A 224 -2.49 3.36 -7.17
CA GLY A 224 -3.19 3.71 -5.94
C GLY A 224 -2.32 4.20 -4.78
N TYR A 225 -1.01 3.97 -4.82
CA TYR A 225 -0.07 4.46 -3.81
C TYR A 225 1.06 5.27 -4.44
N PRO A 226 1.21 6.56 -4.11
CA PRO A 226 2.18 7.45 -4.75
C PRO A 226 3.57 7.34 -4.08
N GLY A 227 4.17 6.15 -4.08
CA GLY A 227 5.50 5.94 -3.53
C GLY A 227 6.00 4.50 -3.60
N THR A 228 7.26 4.31 -3.22
CA THR A 228 7.89 2.99 -3.06
C THR A 228 7.18 2.16 -2.00
N SER A 229 6.96 0.87 -2.26
CA SER A 229 6.55 -0.09 -1.23
C SER A 229 7.68 -0.39 -0.24
N GLY A 230 8.94 -0.19 -0.62
CA GLY A 230 10.09 -0.60 0.19
C GLY A 230 10.21 -2.13 0.35
N ALA A 231 9.36 -2.93 -0.30
CA ALA A 231 9.21 -4.35 -0.05
C ALA A 231 10.09 -5.19 -0.97
N SER A 232 10.76 -6.20 -0.42
CA SER A 232 11.49 -7.21 -1.20
C SER A 232 10.59 -8.13 -2.04
N TYR A 233 9.28 -8.12 -1.76
CA TYR A 233 8.29 -8.93 -2.46
C TYR A 233 7.59 -8.18 -3.60
N MET A 234 7.85 -6.89 -3.82
CA MET A 234 7.34 -6.15 -4.99
C MET A 234 8.45 -5.98 -6.02
N ASP A 235 8.21 -6.44 -7.25
CA ASP A 235 9.27 -6.54 -8.26
C ASP A 235 9.40 -5.24 -9.08
N TYR A 236 8.25 -4.62 -9.43
CA TYR A 236 8.18 -3.41 -10.25
C TYR A 236 7.25 -2.36 -9.67
N ILE A 237 7.48 -1.11 -10.06
CA ILE A 237 6.52 0.00 -9.95
C ILE A 237 6.25 0.56 -11.33
N VAL A 238 4.99 0.56 -11.75
CA VAL A 238 4.56 1.17 -13.00
C VAL A 238 4.48 2.68 -12.80
N THR A 239 5.28 3.41 -13.56
CA THR A 239 5.49 4.85 -13.46
C THR A 239 5.84 5.42 -14.85
N ASP A 240 6.42 6.61 -14.94
CA ASP A 240 6.85 7.24 -16.18
C ASP A 240 8.12 8.08 -15.98
N ALA A 241 8.74 8.50 -17.08
CA ALA A 241 10.00 9.24 -17.07
C ALA A 241 9.92 10.63 -16.43
N VAL A 242 8.73 11.23 -16.33
CA VAL A 242 8.52 12.54 -15.70
C VAL A 242 8.31 12.36 -14.19
N THR A 243 7.47 11.40 -13.80
CA THR A 243 7.14 11.11 -12.40
C THR A 243 8.32 10.48 -11.66
N SER A 244 9.11 9.63 -12.31
CA SER A 244 10.19 8.87 -11.69
C SER A 244 11.39 8.78 -12.63
N PRO A 245 12.15 9.87 -12.85
CA PRO A 245 13.29 9.86 -13.74
C PRO A 245 14.39 8.92 -13.23
N VAL A 246 15.20 8.36 -14.13
CA VAL A 246 16.09 7.22 -13.86
C VAL A 246 17.19 7.56 -12.84
N GLU A 247 17.63 8.81 -12.81
CA GLU A 247 18.58 9.34 -11.82
C GLU A 247 18.06 9.26 -10.38
N LEU A 248 16.74 9.19 -10.19
CA LEU A 248 16.08 9.03 -8.89
C LEU A 248 15.63 7.58 -8.63
N ALA A 249 16.03 6.61 -9.46
CA ALA A 249 15.63 5.20 -9.28
C ALA A 249 16.04 4.64 -7.91
N SER A 250 17.12 5.14 -7.30
CA SER A 250 17.60 4.71 -5.97
C SER A 250 16.58 4.92 -4.84
N GLN A 251 15.62 5.85 -5.04
CA GLN A 251 14.54 6.14 -4.09
C GLN A 251 13.49 5.03 -4.01
N TYR A 252 13.45 4.14 -4.99
CA TYR A 252 12.50 3.03 -5.09
C TYR A 252 13.19 1.71 -4.73
N SER A 253 12.45 0.77 -4.14
CA SER A 253 12.93 -0.61 -3.95
C SER A 253 12.71 -1.47 -5.18
N GLU A 254 11.62 -1.18 -5.88
CA GLU A 254 11.15 -1.83 -7.08
C GLU A 254 11.95 -1.33 -8.29
N LYS A 255 11.95 -2.13 -9.36
CA LYS A 255 12.43 -1.66 -10.66
C LYS A 255 11.37 -0.74 -11.29
N LEU A 256 11.82 0.34 -11.93
CA LEU A 256 10.92 1.22 -12.66
C LEU A 256 10.44 0.53 -13.94
N ALA A 257 9.12 0.48 -14.14
CA ALA A 257 8.48 0.05 -15.38
C ALA A 257 7.77 1.28 -15.98
N TYR A 258 8.35 1.86 -17.02
CA TYR A 258 7.77 3.05 -17.64
C TYR A 258 6.59 2.69 -18.54
N MET A 259 5.51 3.48 -18.42
CA MET A 259 4.40 3.56 -19.37
C MET A 259 4.80 4.21 -20.69
#